data_AF-A0A6P3RF07-F1
#
_entry.id   AF-A0A6P3RF07-F1
#
_cell.length_a   1.000
_cell.length_b   1.000
_cell.length_c   1.000
_cell.angle_alpha   90.00
_cell.angle_beta   90.00
_cell.angle_gamma   90.00
#
_symmetry.space_group_name_H-M   'P 1'
#
loop_
_entity.id
_entity.type
_entity.pdbx_description
1 polymer ?
#
loop_
_entity_poly.entity_id
_entity_poly.type
_entity_poly.pdbx_seq_one_letter_code
_entity_poly.pdbx_strand_id
1 'polypeptide(L)'
;MSCGNEFVETLKKIDYPKADILNGEDFDWLFETVEDESFLKWFCGNVNEQNVLSEEELEAFSILQKSGKPILEGAALDEVLKTCKTSHLKTPTPDDKELEKLEEEVKTLQKLKNLKIQRRNKRQLMASVTSHQSLKLNAKKEEAAKKLKQSQGILNAMKTKIKNELQALTDGVAKLMMFFRHANLGQRTNPLVFLSQFSLEKYLNQEEQSTAALTLYTKKQFFQGIHEVVESSNEENFQLLDIQAPSICDNQEILEERRLEMARLQLAYICAQHQLIHLKASNSSMKSSIKWAEENLHSLASKALGKENLDAKISSLNREILKLEEQITCIRDKSLPAVVKENAQLLNMPVVKGDFDLCPQNVLGMASTSGHQDLRCGEVCETVAPGEDHRGENAHLE
;
A
#
# COMPACT_ATOMS: atom_id res chain seq x y z
N MET A 1 3.08 53.35 11.92
CA MET A 1 3.13 54.74 11.45
C MET A 1 2.12 55.49 12.30
N SER A 2 2.56 56.50 13.04
CA SER A 2 1.70 57.27 13.95
C SER A 2 0.79 58.17 13.12
N CYS A 3 -0.52 58.10 13.35
CA CYS A 3 -1.52 58.88 12.62
C CYS A 3 -1.45 60.37 13.03
N GLY A 4 -1.05 60.64 14.28
CA GLY A 4 -0.83 61.99 14.79
C GLY A 4 0.36 62.70 14.15
N ASN A 5 1.40 61.98 13.73
CA ASN A 5 2.49 62.58 12.94
C ASN A 5 2.01 63.06 11.55
N GLU A 6 1.15 62.28 10.89
CA GLU A 6 0.56 62.67 9.59
C GLU A 6 -0.32 63.92 9.75
N PHE A 7 -1.06 64.02 10.85
CA PHE A 7 -1.84 65.21 11.19
C PHE A 7 -0.98 66.47 11.39
N VAL A 8 0.11 66.38 12.17
CA VAL A 8 1.02 67.52 12.37
C VAL A 8 1.73 67.90 11.08
N GLU A 9 2.10 66.94 10.22
CA GLU A 9 2.65 67.24 8.90
C GLU A 9 1.65 67.98 8.02
N THR A 10 0.37 67.60 8.02
CA THR A 10 -0.66 68.35 7.28
C THR A 10 -0.87 69.74 7.86
N LEU A 11 -0.78 69.94 9.18
CA LEU A 11 -0.79 71.27 9.80
C LEU A 11 0.39 72.14 9.38
N LYS A 12 1.58 71.54 9.19
CA LYS A 12 2.74 72.24 8.64
C LYS A 12 2.53 72.64 7.17
N LYS A 13 1.93 71.74 6.37
CA LYS A 13 1.60 72.02 4.96
C LYS A 13 0.60 73.16 4.80
N ILE A 14 -0.26 73.43 5.77
CA ILE A 14 -1.20 74.58 5.71
C ILE A 14 -0.64 75.85 6.38
N ASP A 15 0.67 75.91 6.63
CA ASP A 15 1.37 77.01 7.28
C ASP A 15 0.77 77.43 8.64
N TYR A 16 0.31 76.45 9.43
CA TYR A 16 -0.24 76.77 10.75
C TYR A 16 0.86 77.35 11.67
N PRO A 17 0.70 78.57 12.25
CA PRO A 17 1.79 79.32 12.89
C PRO A 17 2.49 78.65 14.08
N LYS A 18 1.90 77.60 14.66
CA LYS A 18 2.47 76.85 15.80
C LYS A 18 2.78 75.39 15.47
N ALA A 19 2.70 74.98 14.21
CA ALA A 19 2.84 73.58 13.80
C ALA A 19 4.22 72.99 14.14
N ASP A 20 5.27 73.81 14.20
CA ASP A 20 6.62 73.36 14.55
C ASP A 20 6.84 73.06 16.03
N ILE A 21 5.90 73.46 16.90
CA ILE A 21 5.97 73.26 18.35
C ILE A 21 5.17 72.01 18.77
N LEU A 22 4.37 71.44 17.85
CA LEU A 22 3.49 70.31 18.11
C LEU A 22 4.22 68.99 17.87
N ASN A 23 4.10 68.04 18.80
CA ASN A 23 4.55 66.67 18.63
C ASN A 23 3.39 65.80 18.16
N GLY A 24 3.57 65.00 17.11
CA GLY A 24 2.49 64.17 16.57
C GLY A 24 2.03 63.04 17.51
N GLU A 25 2.90 62.56 18.40
CA GLU A 25 2.56 61.53 19.39
C GLU A 25 1.48 62.01 20.38
N ASP A 26 1.42 63.32 20.67
CA ASP A 26 0.41 63.91 21.54
C ASP A 26 -1.00 63.94 20.91
N PHE A 27 -1.11 63.63 19.61
CA PHE A 27 -2.36 63.64 18.84
C PHE A 27 -2.81 62.26 18.37
N ASP A 28 -2.06 61.19 18.67
CA ASP A 28 -2.44 59.83 18.27
C ASP A 28 -3.78 59.38 18.90
N TRP A 29 -4.10 59.86 20.11
CA TRP A 29 -5.38 59.58 20.77
C TRP A 29 -6.60 60.08 20.00
N LEU A 30 -6.44 61.13 19.17
CA LEU A 30 -7.52 61.72 18.40
C LEU A 30 -8.00 60.79 17.27
N PHE A 31 -7.16 59.83 16.86
CA PHE A 31 -7.48 58.82 15.85
C PHE A 31 -8.05 57.54 16.45
N GLU A 32 -8.14 57.42 17.79
CA GLU A 32 -8.72 56.25 18.46
C GLU A 32 -10.25 56.32 18.56
N THR A 33 -10.84 57.51 18.41
CA THR A 33 -12.31 57.68 18.34
C THR A 33 -12.81 57.38 16.92
N VAL A 34 -13.67 56.36 16.80
CA VAL A 34 -14.19 55.87 15.51
C VAL A 34 -14.95 56.95 14.72
N GLU A 35 -15.55 57.92 15.41
CA GLU A 35 -16.29 59.03 14.81
C GLU A 35 -15.37 60.07 14.16
N ASP A 36 -14.23 60.38 14.78
CA ASP A 36 -13.29 61.39 14.29
C ASP A 36 -12.23 60.83 13.33
N GLU A 37 -11.93 59.53 13.42
CA GLU A 37 -10.92 58.85 12.59
C GLU A 37 -11.18 59.06 11.08
N SER A 38 -12.45 58.95 10.66
CA SER A 38 -12.83 59.10 9.25
C SER A 38 -12.61 60.52 8.74
N PHE A 39 -12.95 61.52 9.56
CA PHE A 39 -12.73 62.93 9.23
C PHE A 39 -11.24 63.28 9.23
N LEU A 40 -10.48 62.82 10.23
CA LEU A 40 -9.06 63.14 10.36
C LEU A 40 -8.22 62.50 9.26
N LYS A 41 -8.53 61.25 8.87
CA LYS A 41 -7.90 60.63 7.69
C LYS A 41 -8.24 61.39 6.41
N TRP A 42 -9.49 61.84 6.25
CA TRP A 42 -9.86 62.67 5.11
C TRP A 42 -9.10 64.00 5.12
N PHE A 43 -9.02 64.69 6.27
CA PHE A 43 -8.31 65.95 6.44
C PHE A 43 -6.83 65.80 6.08
N CYS A 44 -6.16 64.79 6.62
CA CYS A 44 -4.74 64.53 6.35
C CYS A 44 -4.46 64.21 4.87
N GLY A 45 -5.40 63.56 4.19
CA GLY A 45 -5.26 63.17 2.78
C GLY A 45 -5.69 64.21 1.74
N ASN A 46 -6.58 65.14 2.09
CA ASN A 46 -7.23 66.04 1.11
C ASN A 46 -6.96 67.53 1.32
N VAL A 47 -6.53 67.96 2.50
CA VAL A 47 -6.25 69.37 2.78
C VAL A 47 -4.78 69.68 2.50
N ASN A 48 -4.52 70.73 1.72
CA ASN A 48 -3.19 71.19 1.36
C ASN A 48 -3.11 72.74 1.32
N GLU A 49 -1.95 73.27 0.92
CA GLU A 49 -1.66 74.71 0.75
C GLU A 49 -2.73 75.45 -0.08
N GLN A 50 -3.38 74.79 -1.04
CA GLN A 50 -4.40 75.39 -1.91
C GLN A 50 -5.75 75.58 -1.21
N ASN A 51 -5.95 74.96 -0.06
CA ASN A 51 -7.16 75.10 0.74
C ASN A 51 -7.05 76.22 1.79
N VAL A 52 -5.88 76.86 1.88
CA VAL A 52 -5.62 77.98 2.78
C VAL A 52 -5.76 79.28 2.00
N LEU A 53 -6.54 80.22 2.53
CA LEU A 53 -6.68 81.54 1.93
C LEU A 53 -5.39 82.33 2.16
N SER A 54 -4.83 82.87 1.08
CA SER A 54 -3.69 83.78 1.16
C SER A 54 -4.11 85.16 1.69
N GLU A 55 -3.16 85.90 2.26
CA GLU A 55 -3.40 87.27 2.74
C GLU A 55 -3.89 88.20 1.62
N GLU A 56 -3.41 87.97 0.39
CA GLU A 56 -3.82 88.70 -0.81
C GLU A 56 -5.29 88.43 -1.18
N GLU A 57 -5.76 87.18 -1.06
CA GLU A 57 -7.15 86.81 -1.28
C GLU A 57 -8.07 87.35 -0.18
N LEU A 58 -7.58 87.41 1.05
CA LEU A 58 -8.31 87.96 2.20
C LEU A 58 -8.45 89.47 2.09
N GLU A 59 -7.41 90.17 1.61
CA GLU A 59 -7.47 91.60 1.28
C GLU A 59 -8.38 91.87 0.08
N ALA A 60 -8.30 91.05 -0.98
CA ALA A 60 -9.19 91.13 -2.13
C ALA A 60 -10.66 90.92 -1.74
N PHE A 61 -10.95 89.96 -0.85
CA PHE A 61 -12.28 89.74 -0.30
C PHE A 61 -12.73 90.92 0.56
N SER A 62 -11.85 91.49 1.37
CA SER A 62 -12.12 92.68 2.18
C SER A 62 -12.46 93.91 1.32
N ILE A 63 -11.76 94.10 0.21
CA ILE A 63 -12.05 95.14 -0.79
C ILE A 63 -13.40 94.88 -1.45
N LEU A 64 -13.70 93.62 -1.79
CA LEU A 64 -14.97 93.23 -2.39
C LEU A 64 -16.15 93.45 -1.44
N GLN A 65 -15.99 93.15 -0.15
CA GLN A 65 -16.98 93.42 0.88
C GLN A 65 -17.21 94.94 1.07
N LYS A 66 -16.13 95.74 1.08
CA LYS A 66 -16.20 97.21 1.13
C LYS A 66 -16.82 97.82 -0.14
N SER A 67 -16.79 97.11 -1.26
CA SER A 67 -17.35 97.58 -2.55
C SER A 67 -18.88 97.49 -2.64
N GLY A 68 -19.56 96.87 -1.66
CA GLY A 68 -21.02 96.81 -1.58
C GLY A 68 -21.71 95.95 -2.66
N LYS A 69 -20.95 95.16 -3.42
CA LYS A 69 -21.51 94.21 -4.40
C LYS A 69 -22.08 92.98 -3.68
N PRO A 70 -23.19 92.38 -4.18
CA PRO A 70 -23.74 91.17 -3.57
C PRO A 70 -22.75 90.02 -3.72
N ILE A 71 -22.33 89.45 -2.59
CA ILE A 71 -21.51 88.24 -2.54
C ILE A 71 -22.43 87.05 -2.80
N LEU A 72 -22.03 86.16 -3.69
CA LEU A 72 -22.78 84.96 -4.04
C LEU A 72 -22.71 83.96 -2.88
N GLU A 73 -23.70 84.01 -1.99
CA GLU A 73 -23.83 83.12 -0.83
C GLU A 73 -25.09 82.25 -0.92
N GLY A 74 -25.01 81.02 -0.42
CA GLY A 74 -26.14 80.10 -0.32
C GLY A 74 -26.79 79.74 -1.66
N ALA A 75 -28.12 79.95 -1.76
CA ALA A 75 -28.93 79.47 -2.89
C ALA A 75 -28.50 80.04 -4.26
N ALA A 76 -27.96 81.26 -4.30
CA ALA A 76 -27.49 81.87 -5.54
C ALA A 76 -26.20 81.23 -6.06
N LEU A 77 -25.32 80.74 -5.16
CA LEU A 77 -24.13 79.98 -5.53
C LEU A 77 -24.50 78.56 -6.02
N ASP A 78 -25.50 77.94 -5.39
CA ASP A 78 -25.98 76.61 -5.80
C ASP A 78 -26.59 76.62 -7.22
N GLU A 79 -27.29 77.68 -7.62
CA GLU A 79 -27.79 77.83 -8.99
C GLU A 79 -26.66 77.98 -10.02
N VAL A 80 -25.60 78.72 -9.67
CA VAL A 80 -24.43 78.89 -10.53
C VAL A 80 -23.60 77.58 -10.62
N LEU A 81 -23.43 76.85 -9.51
CA LEU A 81 -22.75 75.55 -9.51
C LEU A 81 -23.50 74.49 -10.32
N LYS A 82 -24.85 74.54 -10.36
CA LYS A 82 -25.64 73.68 -11.26
C LYS A 82 -25.38 74.00 -12.73
N THR A 83 -25.15 75.27 -13.07
CA THR A 83 -24.83 75.68 -14.45
C THR A 83 -23.37 75.43 -14.83
N CYS A 84 -22.43 75.44 -13.89
CA CYS A 84 -21.00 75.21 -14.16
C CYS A 84 -20.58 73.73 -14.21
N LYS A 85 -21.41 72.77 -13.78
CA LYS A 85 -21.03 71.34 -13.69
C LYS A 85 -20.84 70.60 -15.02
N THR A 86 -21.07 71.21 -16.18
CA THR A 86 -21.08 70.49 -17.47
C THR A 86 -19.93 70.82 -18.42
N SER A 87 -19.05 71.77 -18.08
CA SER A 87 -18.10 72.30 -19.09
C SER A 87 -16.72 71.62 -19.12
N HIS A 88 -16.25 70.97 -18.04
CA HIS A 88 -14.84 70.56 -17.96
C HIS A 88 -14.51 69.16 -17.41
N LEU A 89 -15.50 68.30 -17.14
CA LEU A 89 -15.24 66.88 -16.87
C LEU A 89 -15.70 66.03 -18.05
N LYS A 90 -14.91 66.03 -19.13
CA LYS A 90 -15.02 65.00 -20.17
C LYS A 90 -14.43 63.69 -19.62
N THR A 91 -15.14 63.06 -18.70
CA THR A 91 -15.16 61.60 -18.68
C THR A 91 -15.93 61.17 -19.93
N PRO A 92 -15.29 60.48 -20.90
CA PRO A 92 -16.02 59.96 -22.04
C PRO A 92 -17.07 58.99 -21.51
N THR A 93 -18.35 59.30 -21.70
CA THR A 93 -19.41 58.29 -21.61
C THR A 93 -19.08 57.22 -22.66
N PRO A 94 -18.82 55.96 -22.28
CA PRO A 94 -18.42 54.95 -23.23
C PRO A 94 -19.52 54.73 -24.27
N ASP A 95 -19.14 54.57 -25.54
CA ASP A 95 -20.08 54.18 -26.60
C ASP A 95 -20.71 52.82 -26.23
N ASP A 96 -22.03 52.68 -26.34
CA ASP A 96 -22.76 51.49 -25.88
C ASP A 96 -22.25 50.20 -26.55
N LYS A 97 -21.72 50.32 -27.78
CA LYS A 97 -21.08 49.21 -28.51
C LYS A 97 -19.73 48.78 -27.92
N GLU A 98 -18.97 49.71 -27.35
CA GLU A 98 -17.72 49.37 -26.64
C GLU A 98 -18.03 48.72 -25.31
N LEU A 99 -19.08 49.20 -24.62
CA LEU A 99 -19.60 48.62 -23.38
C LEU A 99 -20.06 47.17 -23.57
N GLU A 100 -20.81 46.88 -24.63
CA GLU A 100 -21.25 45.52 -24.97
C GLU A 100 -20.06 44.58 -25.27
N LYS A 101 -19.07 45.05 -26.04
CA LYS A 101 -17.83 44.28 -26.31
C LYS A 101 -17.04 43.98 -25.05
N LEU A 102 -16.90 44.96 -24.16
CA LEU A 102 -16.23 44.78 -22.87
C LEU A 102 -16.99 43.78 -21.99
N GLU A 103 -18.33 43.80 -21.99
CA GLU A 103 -19.12 42.84 -21.23
C GLU A 103 -18.97 41.41 -21.77
N GLU A 104 -18.95 41.24 -23.10
CA GLU A 104 -18.63 39.96 -23.74
C GLU A 104 -17.22 39.49 -23.38
N GLU A 105 -16.23 40.38 -23.44
CA GLU A 105 -14.86 40.07 -23.04
C GLU A 105 -14.79 39.62 -21.57
N VAL A 106 -15.43 40.35 -20.66
CA VAL A 106 -15.52 39.96 -19.23
C VAL A 106 -16.14 38.57 -19.09
N LYS A 107 -17.24 38.26 -19.80
CA LYS A 107 -17.87 36.93 -19.80
C LYS A 107 -16.91 35.85 -20.30
N THR A 108 -16.14 36.11 -21.36
CA THR A 108 -15.14 35.14 -21.87
C THR A 108 -13.97 34.95 -20.91
N LEU A 109 -13.46 36.02 -20.31
CA LEU A 109 -12.38 35.99 -19.32
C LEU A 109 -12.83 35.24 -18.05
N GLN A 110 -14.07 35.43 -17.61
CA GLN A 110 -14.66 34.69 -16.49
C GLN A 110 -14.67 33.18 -16.76
N LYS A 111 -15.12 32.76 -17.96
CA LYS A 111 -15.10 31.35 -18.39
C LYS A 111 -13.67 30.79 -18.43
N LEU A 112 -12.73 31.56 -18.95
CA LEU A 112 -11.32 31.16 -19.05
C LEU A 112 -10.66 31.04 -17.67
N LYS A 113 -10.96 31.95 -16.74
CA LYS A 113 -10.54 31.89 -15.33
C LYS A 113 -11.06 30.60 -14.67
N ASN A 114 -12.34 30.28 -14.82
CA ASN A 114 -12.94 29.08 -14.24
C ASN A 114 -12.31 27.80 -14.78
N LEU A 115 -12.05 27.74 -16.10
CA LEU A 115 -11.33 26.63 -16.72
C LEU A 115 -9.91 26.48 -16.17
N LYS A 116 -9.18 27.59 -15.97
CA LYS A 116 -7.83 27.55 -15.36
C LYS A 116 -7.88 27.05 -13.92
N ILE A 117 -8.85 27.48 -13.13
CA ILE A 117 -9.05 27.00 -11.74
C ILE A 117 -9.35 25.51 -11.73
N GLN A 118 -10.28 25.04 -12.58
CA GLN A 118 -10.63 23.62 -12.67
C GLN A 118 -9.42 22.75 -13.05
N ARG A 119 -8.61 23.19 -14.03
CA ARG A 119 -7.37 22.51 -14.43
C ARG A 119 -6.34 22.48 -13.29
N ARG A 120 -6.17 23.59 -12.56
CA ARG A 120 -5.29 23.67 -11.39
C ARG A 120 -5.74 22.69 -10.30
N ASN A 121 -7.02 22.69 -9.94
CA ASN A 121 -7.57 21.82 -8.91
C ASN A 121 -7.40 20.34 -9.29
N LYS A 122 -7.66 19.98 -10.56
CA LYS A 122 -7.43 18.63 -11.07
C LYS A 122 -5.96 18.23 -10.93
N ARG A 123 -5.02 19.10 -11.33
CA ARG A 123 -3.58 18.83 -11.19
C ARG A 123 -3.15 18.71 -9.73
N GLN A 124 -3.66 19.57 -8.85
CA GLN A 124 -3.35 19.54 -7.42
C GLN A 124 -3.85 18.24 -6.77
N LEU A 125 -5.06 17.79 -7.11
CA LEU A 125 -5.59 16.51 -6.65
C LEU A 125 -4.71 15.34 -7.11
N MET A 126 -4.35 15.30 -8.39
CA MET A 126 -3.48 14.26 -8.94
C MET A 126 -2.10 14.27 -8.24
N ALA A 127 -1.50 15.44 -8.04
CA ALA A 127 -0.23 15.57 -7.34
C ALA A 127 -0.31 15.05 -5.90
N SER A 128 -1.40 15.35 -5.18
CA SER A 128 -1.63 14.85 -3.82
C SER A 128 -1.80 13.33 -3.80
N VAL A 129 -2.55 12.76 -4.74
CA VAL A 129 -2.74 11.31 -4.84
C VAL A 129 -1.41 10.61 -5.15
N THR A 130 -0.65 11.12 -6.11
CA THR A 130 0.66 10.57 -6.47
C THR A 130 1.66 10.68 -5.31
N SER A 131 1.67 11.81 -4.59
CA SER A 131 2.52 11.99 -3.40
C SER A 131 2.16 11.01 -2.29
N HIS A 132 0.87 10.83 -2.01
CA HIS A 132 0.43 9.86 -1.01
C HIS A 132 0.78 8.41 -1.41
N GLN A 133 0.61 8.07 -2.70
CA GLN A 133 1.01 6.76 -3.22
C GLN A 133 2.52 6.53 -3.12
N SER A 134 3.35 7.54 -3.43
CA SER A 134 4.80 7.42 -3.33
C SER A 134 5.26 7.26 -1.88
N LEU A 135 4.66 7.97 -0.93
CA LEU A 135 4.91 7.78 0.51
C LEU A 135 4.57 6.36 0.97
N LYS A 136 3.40 5.84 0.57
CA LYS A 136 3.00 4.46 0.90
C LYS A 136 3.94 3.42 0.29
N LEU A 137 4.40 3.63 -0.94
CA LEU A 137 5.37 2.75 -1.60
C LEU A 137 6.72 2.81 -0.89
N ASN A 138 7.19 3.99 -0.53
CA ASN A 138 8.45 4.17 0.22
C ASN A 138 8.40 3.49 1.59
N ALA A 139 7.29 3.59 2.33
CA ALA A 139 7.11 2.89 3.60
C ALA A 139 7.21 1.36 3.43
N LYS A 140 6.56 0.80 2.41
CA LYS A 140 6.67 -0.64 2.08
C LYS A 140 8.10 -1.04 1.69
N LYS A 141 8.78 -0.19 0.91
CA LYS A 141 10.18 -0.41 0.51
C LYS A 141 11.10 -0.44 1.72
N GLU A 142 10.92 0.47 2.68
CA GLU A 142 11.72 0.51 3.90
C GLU A 142 11.47 -0.71 4.79
N GLU A 143 10.21 -1.13 4.94
CA GLU A 143 9.86 -2.34 5.68
C GLU A 143 10.49 -3.60 5.04
N ALA A 144 10.41 -3.73 3.71
CA ALA A 144 11.06 -4.81 2.98
C ALA A 144 12.58 -4.78 3.14
N ALA A 145 13.20 -3.60 3.11
CA ALA A 145 14.63 -3.45 3.35
C ALA A 145 15.04 -3.84 4.78
N LYS A 146 14.22 -3.53 5.79
CA LYS A 146 14.44 -3.97 7.18
C LYS A 146 14.38 -5.48 7.29
N LYS A 147 13.35 -6.11 6.71
CA LYS A 147 13.20 -7.58 6.67
C LYS A 147 14.38 -8.25 5.98
N LEU A 148 14.85 -7.70 4.85
CA LEU A 148 16.02 -8.20 4.14
C LEU A 148 17.30 -8.08 4.96
N LYS A 149 17.53 -6.94 5.63
CA LYS A 149 18.69 -6.79 6.52
C LYS A 149 18.67 -7.79 7.67
N GLN A 150 17.50 -8.04 8.24
CA GLN A 150 17.32 -9.01 9.32
C GLN A 150 17.62 -10.45 8.83
N SER A 151 17.06 -10.86 7.69
CA SER A 151 17.32 -12.19 7.13
C SER A 151 18.78 -12.37 6.74
N GLN A 152 19.42 -11.33 6.20
CA GLN A 152 20.84 -11.33 5.88
C GLN A 152 21.71 -11.45 7.13
N GLY A 153 21.32 -10.80 8.23
CA GLY A 153 21.97 -10.96 9.54
C GLY A 153 21.92 -12.40 10.05
N ILE A 154 20.75 -13.04 9.98
CA ILE A 154 20.55 -14.45 10.37
C ILE A 154 21.40 -15.38 9.50
N LEU A 155 21.38 -15.17 8.18
CA LEU A 155 22.14 -15.98 7.23
C LEU A 155 23.65 -15.85 7.48
N ASN A 156 24.14 -14.65 7.75
CA ASN A 156 25.54 -14.43 8.10
C ASN A 156 25.92 -15.13 9.41
N ALA A 157 25.07 -15.07 10.44
CA ALA A 157 25.29 -15.79 11.69
C ALA A 157 25.36 -17.31 11.46
N MET A 158 24.42 -17.88 10.70
CA MET A 158 24.45 -19.30 10.33
C MET A 158 25.70 -19.66 9.53
N LYS A 159 26.08 -18.84 8.55
CA LYS A 159 27.32 -19.02 7.77
C LYS A 159 28.55 -19.08 8.68
N THR A 160 28.65 -18.19 9.67
CA THR A 160 29.76 -18.22 10.63
C THR A 160 29.73 -19.46 11.52
N LYS A 161 28.54 -19.90 11.96
CA LYS A 161 28.37 -21.11 12.76
C LYS A 161 28.80 -22.35 11.99
N ILE A 162 28.30 -22.52 10.76
CA ILE A 162 28.67 -23.64 9.88
C ILE A 162 30.17 -23.63 9.59
N LYS A 163 30.77 -22.45 9.34
CA LYS A 163 32.22 -22.35 9.14
C LYS A 163 33.00 -22.82 10.36
N ASN A 164 32.57 -22.44 11.56
CA ASN A 164 33.21 -22.85 12.80
C ASN A 164 33.06 -24.35 13.07
N GLU A 165 31.87 -24.91 12.83
CA GLU A 165 31.61 -26.35 12.95
C GLU A 165 32.44 -27.16 11.94
N LEU A 166 32.53 -26.69 10.70
CA LEU A 166 33.34 -27.32 9.66
C LEU A 166 34.84 -27.29 10.01
N GLN A 167 35.31 -26.17 10.55
CA GLN A 167 36.68 -26.06 11.05
C GLN A 167 36.93 -27.04 12.21
N ALA A 168 36.02 -27.08 13.19
CA ALA A 168 36.13 -28.01 14.31
C ALA A 168 36.11 -29.48 13.86
N LEU A 169 35.30 -29.81 12.86
CA LEU A 169 35.29 -31.14 12.24
C LEU A 169 36.60 -31.43 11.54
N THR A 170 37.12 -30.49 10.76
CA THR A 170 38.41 -30.64 10.05
C THR A 170 39.55 -30.83 11.04
N ASP A 171 39.57 -30.07 12.13
CA ASP A 171 40.54 -30.23 13.21
C ASP A 171 40.40 -31.59 13.92
N GLY A 172 39.17 -32.06 14.12
CA GLY A 172 38.86 -33.38 14.66
C GLY A 172 39.34 -34.52 13.76
N VAL A 173 39.10 -34.41 12.45
CA VAL A 173 39.59 -35.36 11.44
C VAL A 173 41.11 -35.32 11.36
N ALA A 174 41.74 -34.14 11.43
CA ALA A 174 43.19 -34.03 11.46
C ALA A 174 43.79 -34.72 12.69
N LYS A 175 43.19 -34.53 13.88
CA LYS A 175 43.58 -35.26 15.11
C LYS A 175 43.42 -36.76 14.94
N LEU A 176 42.28 -37.21 14.40
CA LEU A 176 42.04 -38.62 14.12
C LEU A 176 43.10 -39.19 13.18
N MET A 177 43.40 -38.46 12.10
CA MET A 177 44.42 -38.84 11.12
C MET A 177 45.81 -38.95 11.75
N MET A 178 46.16 -38.14 12.76
CA MET A 178 47.44 -38.28 13.47
C MET A 178 47.59 -39.64 14.17
N PHE A 179 46.51 -40.18 14.77
CA PHE A 179 46.52 -41.50 15.39
C PHE A 179 46.77 -42.60 14.35
N PHE A 180 46.18 -42.48 13.16
CA PHE A 180 46.39 -43.44 12.07
C PHE A 180 47.74 -43.29 11.37
N ARG A 181 48.33 -42.08 11.31
CA ARG A 181 49.61 -41.82 10.61
C ARG A 181 50.82 -42.48 11.29
N HIS A 182 50.76 -42.67 12.61
CA HIS A 182 51.85 -43.30 13.39
C HIS A 182 51.87 -44.83 13.30
N ALA A 183 50.87 -45.46 12.67
CA ALA A 183 50.85 -46.92 12.48
C ALA A 183 51.72 -47.40 11.30
N ASN A 184 52.08 -46.52 10.37
CA ASN A 184 52.73 -46.89 9.09
C ASN A 184 54.23 -46.49 9.00
N LEU A 185 54.83 -45.94 10.04
CA LEU A 185 56.27 -45.65 10.08
C LEU A 185 56.99 -46.79 10.79
N GLY A 186 57.48 -47.74 9.99
CA GLY A 186 58.06 -49.01 10.42
C GLY A 186 59.40 -48.95 11.15
N GLN A 187 59.50 -48.21 12.26
CA GLN A 187 60.65 -48.30 13.17
C GLN A 187 60.41 -47.59 14.51
N ARG A 188 59.55 -48.14 15.37
CA ARG A 188 59.66 -47.96 16.83
C ARG A 188 58.91 -49.08 17.54
N THR A 189 59.54 -49.63 18.57
CA THR A 189 59.25 -50.90 19.23
C THR A 189 57.88 -51.01 19.93
N ASN A 190 56.93 -50.09 19.73
CA ASN A 190 55.53 -50.22 20.15
C ASN A 190 54.65 -49.29 19.29
N PRO A 191 53.97 -49.79 18.25
CA PRO A 191 52.98 -48.99 17.53
C PRO A 191 51.80 -48.66 18.46
N LEU A 192 51.29 -47.43 18.38
CA LEU A 192 50.13 -46.98 19.14
C LEU A 192 48.88 -47.64 18.54
N VAL A 193 48.66 -48.91 18.90
CA VAL A 193 47.62 -49.79 18.34
C VAL A 193 46.38 -49.72 19.23
N PHE A 194 45.19 -49.64 18.63
CA PHE A 194 43.94 -49.71 19.38
C PHE A 194 43.79 -51.08 20.06
N LEU A 195 43.25 -51.11 21.29
CA LEU A 195 43.02 -52.36 22.04
C LEU A 195 42.22 -53.41 21.23
N SER A 196 41.32 -52.96 20.35
CA SER A 196 40.55 -53.82 19.44
C SER A 196 41.37 -54.57 18.40
N GLN A 197 42.61 -54.15 18.14
CA GLN A 197 43.52 -54.79 17.19
C GLN A 197 44.49 -55.77 17.89
N PHE A 198 44.50 -55.84 19.22
CA PHE A 198 45.26 -56.85 19.95
C PHE A 198 44.51 -58.17 19.95
N SER A 199 45.22 -59.27 19.67
CA SER A 199 44.65 -60.60 19.89
C SER A 199 44.47 -60.83 21.40
N LEU A 200 43.22 -60.91 21.83
CA LEU A 200 42.82 -61.22 23.20
C LEU A 200 42.92 -62.72 23.52
N GLU A 201 43.24 -63.55 22.53
CA GLU A 201 43.23 -65.02 22.65
C GLU A 201 44.10 -65.52 23.81
N LYS A 202 45.28 -64.91 24.02
CA LYS A 202 46.16 -65.26 25.15
C LYS A 202 45.55 -64.92 26.51
N TYR A 203 44.86 -63.79 26.60
CA TYR A 203 44.19 -63.37 27.83
C TYR A 203 42.98 -64.26 28.11
N LEU A 204 42.15 -64.53 27.09
CA LEU A 204 40.98 -65.40 27.20
C LEU A 204 41.38 -66.82 27.60
N ASN A 205 42.45 -67.38 27.01
CA ASN A 205 42.95 -68.69 27.40
C ASN A 205 43.43 -68.71 28.87
N GLN A 206 44.06 -67.64 29.34
CA GLN A 206 44.50 -67.54 30.73
C GLN A 206 43.32 -67.38 31.69
N GLU A 207 42.30 -66.60 31.30
CA GLU A 207 41.06 -66.43 32.07
C GLU A 207 40.30 -67.76 32.16
N GLU A 208 40.18 -68.51 31.06
CA GLU A 208 39.54 -69.82 31.03
C GLU A 208 40.27 -70.80 31.95
N GLN A 209 41.61 -70.87 31.87
CA GLN A 209 42.41 -71.72 32.76
C GLN A 209 42.26 -71.32 34.23
N SER A 210 42.26 -70.02 34.53
CA SER A 210 42.11 -69.51 35.90
C SER A 210 40.71 -69.78 36.45
N THR A 211 39.68 -69.62 35.61
CA THR A 211 38.27 -69.91 35.96
C THR A 211 38.06 -71.40 36.15
N ALA A 212 38.66 -72.25 35.33
CA ALA A 212 38.62 -73.71 35.51
C ALA A 212 39.30 -74.12 36.81
N ALA A 213 40.47 -73.54 37.12
CA ALA A 213 41.18 -73.80 38.38
C ALA A 213 40.38 -73.33 39.60
N LEU A 214 39.79 -72.13 39.55
CA LEU A 214 38.94 -71.62 40.61
C LEU A 214 37.68 -72.47 40.78
N THR A 215 37.04 -72.88 39.69
CA THR A 215 35.87 -73.77 39.73
C THR A 215 36.20 -75.11 40.37
N LEU A 216 37.35 -75.70 40.03
CA LEU A 216 37.81 -76.94 40.64
C LEU A 216 38.09 -76.76 42.14
N TYR A 217 38.73 -75.66 42.51
CA TYR A 217 38.99 -75.32 43.90
C TYR A 217 37.70 -75.12 44.71
N THR A 218 36.74 -74.36 44.17
CA THR A 218 35.42 -74.15 44.76
C THR A 218 34.65 -75.47 44.90
N LYS A 219 34.67 -76.33 43.87
CA LYS A 219 34.11 -77.69 43.95
C LYS A 219 34.70 -78.49 45.09
N LYS A 220 36.04 -78.47 45.22
CA LYS A 220 36.74 -79.22 46.27
C LYS A 220 36.46 -78.69 47.68
N GLN A 221 36.42 -77.38 47.87
CA GLN A 221 36.28 -76.77 49.19
C GLN A 221 34.83 -76.73 49.68
N PHE A 222 33.90 -76.41 48.79
CA PHE A 222 32.50 -76.24 49.17
C PHE A 222 31.74 -77.54 48.98
N PHE A 223 31.82 -78.20 47.83
CA PHE A 223 30.91 -79.30 47.52
C PHE A 223 31.30 -80.65 48.13
N GLN A 224 32.55 -80.84 48.55
CA GLN A 224 32.97 -82.06 49.25
C GLN A 224 32.38 -82.16 50.67
N GLY A 225 32.14 -81.02 51.34
CA GLY A 225 31.53 -80.96 52.68
C GLY A 225 30.05 -80.56 52.71
N ILE A 226 29.54 -79.92 51.65
CA ILE A 226 28.13 -79.51 51.57
C ILE A 226 27.18 -80.72 51.52
N HIS A 227 27.58 -81.87 50.99
CA HIS A 227 26.72 -83.06 51.01
C HIS A 227 26.44 -83.56 52.44
N GLU A 228 27.45 -83.51 53.33
CA GLU A 228 27.29 -83.89 54.75
C GLU A 228 26.54 -82.83 55.57
N VAL A 229 26.67 -81.54 55.22
CA VAL A 229 26.01 -80.44 55.93
C VAL A 229 24.55 -80.25 55.48
N VAL A 230 24.22 -80.51 54.20
CA VAL A 230 22.84 -80.42 53.67
C VAL A 230 21.97 -81.58 54.16
N GLU A 231 22.52 -82.79 54.35
CA GLU A 231 21.77 -83.91 54.94
C GLU A 231 21.58 -83.80 56.47
N SER A 232 22.41 -83.02 57.16
CA SER A 232 22.34 -82.86 58.63
C SER A 232 21.65 -81.57 59.10
N SER A 233 21.25 -80.67 58.19
CA SER A 233 20.55 -79.42 58.54
C SER A 233 19.09 -79.42 58.07
N ASN A 234 18.14 -79.14 58.97
CA ASN A 234 16.74 -78.91 58.62
C ASN A 234 16.58 -77.66 57.72
N GLU A 235 15.58 -77.68 56.82
CA GLU A 235 15.18 -76.63 55.87
C GLU A 235 15.10 -75.21 56.47
N GLU A 236 14.85 -75.11 57.78
CA GLU A 236 14.77 -73.86 58.54
C GLU A 236 16.10 -73.09 58.65
N ASN A 237 17.25 -73.73 58.40
CA ASN A 237 18.57 -73.09 58.49
C ASN A 237 19.02 -72.41 57.18
N PHE A 238 18.27 -72.57 56.10
CA PHE A 238 18.53 -71.86 54.84
C PHE A 238 17.69 -70.58 54.77
N GLN A 239 18.22 -69.49 55.32
CA GLN A 239 17.63 -68.17 55.10
C GLN A 239 17.95 -67.71 53.67
N LEU A 240 16.92 -67.64 52.82
CA LEU A 240 16.96 -66.83 51.61
C LEU A 240 17.24 -65.38 52.01
N LEU A 241 18.37 -64.85 51.52
CA LEU A 241 18.76 -63.47 51.77
C LEU A 241 17.70 -62.56 51.14
N ASP A 242 16.86 -61.97 51.98
CA ASP A 242 15.89 -60.97 51.55
C ASP A 242 16.65 -59.68 51.19
N ILE A 243 16.73 -59.40 49.89
CA ILE A 243 17.41 -58.22 49.33
C ILE A 243 16.72 -56.92 49.78
N GLN A 244 15.51 -57.00 50.37
CA GLN A 244 14.77 -55.86 50.89
C GLN A 244 14.96 -55.63 52.39
N ALA A 245 15.59 -56.56 53.13
CA ALA A 245 15.99 -56.29 54.50
C ALA A 245 17.21 -55.35 54.50
N PRO A 246 17.23 -54.27 55.30
CA PRO A 246 18.38 -53.40 55.39
C PRO A 246 19.51 -54.22 56.00
N SER A 247 20.40 -54.74 55.14
CA SER A 247 21.59 -55.42 55.59
C SER A 247 22.39 -54.42 56.42
N ILE A 248 23.02 -54.89 57.49
CA ILE A 248 23.90 -54.12 58.37
C ILE A 248 25.15 -53.57 57.60
N CYS A 249 25.19 -53.76 56.27
CA CYS A 249 26.30 -53.42 55.38
C CYS A 249 25.94 -52.41 54.28
N ASP A 250 24.87 -51.61 54.43
CA ASP A 250 24.72 -50.42 53.58
C ASP A 250 25.51 -49.26 54.20
N ASN A 251 26.68 -48.95 53.62
CA ASN A 251 27.43 -47.74 53.96
C ASN A 251 26.47 -46.54 53.90
N GLN A 252 26.42 -45.73 54.96
CA GLN A 252 25.56 -44.55 55.09
C GLN A 252 25.59 -43.65 53.83
N GLU A 253 26.75 -43.59 53.19
CA GLU A 253 27.01 -42.86 51.94
C GLU A 253 26.18 -43.37 50.74
N ILE A 254 26.04 -44.68 50.56
CA ILE A 254 25.29 -45.31 49.46
C ILE A 254 23.78 -45.05 49.63
N LEU A 255 23.29 -45.04 50.87
CA LEU A 255 21.88 -44.72 51.17
C LEU A 255 21.57 -43.25 50.87
N GLU A 256 22.49 -42.33 51.21
CA GLU A 256 22.32 -40.92 50.90
C GLU A 256 22.45 -40.63 49.40
N GLU A 257 23.35 -41.29 48.67
CA GLU A 257 23.42 -41.22 47.21
C GLU A 257 22.11 -41.70 46.56
N ARG A 258 21.54 -42.81 47.03
CA ARG A 258 20.25 -43.31 46.52
C ARG A 258 19.10 -42.34 46.81
N ARG A 259 19.10 -41.69 47.98
CA ARG A 259 18.11 -40.65 48.33
C ARG A 259 18.24 -39.43 47.44
N LEU A 260 19.46 -38.96 47.20
CA LEU A 260 19.74 -37.84 46.31
C LEU A 260 19.34 -38.16 44.86
N GLU A 261 19.62 -39.37 44.39
CA GLU A 261 19.24 -39.80 43.04
C GLU A 261 17.72 -39.93 42.90
N MET A 262 17.02 -40.43 43.92
CA MET A 262 15.56 -40.43 43.97
C MET A 262 14.98 -39.01 43.92
N ALA A 263 15.54 -38.07 44.68
CA ALA A 263 15.12 -36.67 44.64
C ALA A 263 15.38 -36.03 43.27
N ARG A 264 16.52 -36.34 42.64
CA ARG A 264 16.86 -35.89 41.28
C ARG A 264 15.89 -36.42 40.24
N LEU A 265 15.54 -37.70 40.31
CA LEU A 265 14.57 -38.35 39.41
C LEU A 265 13.16 -37.78 39.60
N GLN A 266 12.73 -37.54 40.84
CA GLN A 266 11.45 -36.90 41.13
C GLN A 266 11.38 -35.49 40.55
N LEU A 267 12.44 -34.69 40.71
CA LEU A 267 12.51 -33.36 40.13
C LEU A 267 12.49 -33.39 38.60
N ALA A 268 13.28 -34.29 37.99
CA ALA A 268 13.30 -34.48 36.54
C ALA A 268 11.93 -34.88 36.00
N TYR A 269 11.21 -35.76 36.71
CA TYR A 269 9.84 -36.15 36.36
C TYR A 269 8.88 -34.96 36.40
N ILE A 270 8.92 -34.12 37.45
CA ILE A 270 8.07 -32.92 37.55
C ILE A 270 8.36 -31.96 36.38
N CYS A 271 9.64 -31.72 36.06
CA CYS A 271 10.02 -30.87 34.94
C CYS A 271 9.52 -31.44 33.59
N ALA A 272 9.65 -32.74 33.37
CA ALA A 272 9.16 -33.40 32.17
C ALA A 272 7.62 -33.31 32.06
N GLN A 273 6.89 -33.51 33.16
CA GLN A 273 5.43 -33.37 33.20
C GLN A 273 4.99 -31.93 32.88
N HIS A 274 5.68 -30.93 33.44
CA HIS A 274 5.41 -29.53 33.13
C HIS A 274 5.61 -29.21 31.64
N GLN A 275 6.72 -29.67 31.05
CA GLN A 275 6.99 -29.51 29.62
C GLN A 275 5.92 -30.19 28.76
N LEU A 276 5.49 -31.39 29.13
CA LEU A 276 4.44 -32.13 28.43
C LEU A 276 3.12 -31.34 28.42
N ILE A 277 2.71 -30.80 29.57
CA ILE A 277 1.48 -29.98 29.68
C ILE A 277 1.59 -28.73 28.80
N HIS A 278 2.72 -28.03 28.86
CA HIS A 278 2.96 -26.83 28.04
C HIS A 278 2.87 -27.14 26.53
N LEU A 279 3.53 -28.21 26.08
CA LEU A 279 3.49 -28.64 24.68
C LEU A 279 2.07 -29.04 24.25
N LYS A 280 1.32 -29.73 25.12
CA LYS A 280 -0.08 -30.11 24.85
C LYS A 280 -0.97 -28.87 24.69
N ALA A 281 -0.83 -27.89 25.59
CA ALA A 281 -1.56 -26.63 25.50
C ALA A 281 -1.22 -25.84 24.22
N SER A 282 0.07 -25.73 23.89
CA SER A 282 0.53 -25.08 22.67
C SER A 282 -0.01 -25.76 21.40
N ASN A 283 -0.01 -27.09 21.37
CA ASN A 283 -0.54 -27.85 20.24
C ASN A 283 -2.06 -27.65 20.09
N SER A 284 -2.81 -27.69 21.19
CA SER A 284 -4.25 -27.37 21.18
C SER A 284 -4.52 -25.95 20.71
N SER A 285 -3.73 -24.96 21.15
CA SER A 285 -3.85 -23.57 20.70
C SER A 285 -3.59 -23.43 19.20
N MET A 286 -2.54 -24.08 18.69
CA MET A 286 -2.22 -24.08 17.26
C MET A 286 -3.34 -24.71 16.45
N LYS A 287 -3.85 -25.87 16.89
CA LYS A 287 -4.97 -26.57 16.22
C LYS A 287 -6.22 -25.69 16.16
N SER A 288 -6.57 -25.01 17.25
CA SER A 288 -7.69 -24.06 17.27
C SER A 288 -7.45 -22.86 16.37
N SER A 289 -6.21 -22.36 16.31
CA SER A 289 -5.83 -21.23 15.43
C SER A 289 -5.94 -21.61 13.95
N ILE A 290 -5.49 -22.82 13.58
CA ILE A 290 -5.65 -23.37 12.23
C ILE A 290 -7.14 -23.50 11.90
N LYS A 291 -7.93 -24.11 12.79
CA LYS A 291 -9.37 -24.26 12.58
C LYS A 291 -10.07 -22.91 12.38
N TRP A 292 -9.73 -21.90 13.19
CA TRP A 292 -10.25 -20.54 13.04
C TRP A 292 -9.85 -19.93 11.70
N ALA A 293 -8.60 -20.12 11.26
CA ALA A 293 -8.14 -19.63 9.96
C ALA A 293 -8.85 -20.31 8.79
N GLU A 294 -9.10 -21.62 8.88
CA GLU A 294 -9.88 -22.39 7.90
C GLU A 294 -11.33 -21.89 7.84
N GLU A 295 -12.01 -21.77 8.99
CA GLU A 295 -13.38 -21.23 9.07
C GLU A 295 -13.46 -19.81 8.51
N ASN A 296 -12.47 -18.96 8.82
CA ASN A 296 -12.40 -17.60 8.30
C ASN A 296 -12.15 -17.58 6.79
N LEU A 297 -11.29 -18.45 6.27
CA LEU A 297 -11.06 -18.60 4.83
C LEU A 297 -12.33 -19.07 4.12
N HIS A 298 -13.05 -20.05 4.67
CA HIS A 298 -14.35 -20.47 4.14
C HIS A 298 -15.38 -19.33 4.17
N SER A 299 -15.40 -18.51 5.23
CA SER A 299 -16.27 -17.33 5.31
C SER A 299 -15.90 -16.25 4.28
N LEU A 300 -14.61 -16.08 3.99
CA LEU A 300 -14.12 -15.16 2.98
C LEU A 300 -14.36 -15.68 1.57
N ALA A 301 -14.19 -16.98 1.32
CA ALA A 301 -14.50 -17.61 0.03
C ALA A 301 -15.99 -17.49 -0.30
N SER A 302 -16.86 -17.73 0.68
CA SER A 302 -18.32 -17.54 0.52
C SER A 302 -18.72 -16.08 0.33
N LYS A 303 -18.05 -15.11 0.99
CA LYS A 303 -18.28 -13.67 0.78
C LYS A 303 -17.63 -13.10 -0.50
N ALA A 304 -16.49 -13.64 -0.93
CA ALA A 304 -15.78 -13.23 -2.15
C ALA A 304 -16.47 -13.76 -3.41
N LEU A 305 -17.21 -14.87 -3.30
CA LEU A 305 -18.24 -15.25 -4.26
C LEU A 305 -19.44 -14.32 -4.10
N GLY A 306 -19.31 -13.08 -4.60
CA GLY A 306 -20.45 -12.23 -4.95
C GLY A 306 -21.24 -12.80 -6.13
N LYS A 307 -21.52 -14.11 -6.13
CA LYS A 307 -22.33 -14.83 -7.11
C LYS A 307 -23.69 -14.16 -7.26
N GLU A 308 -24.27 -13.69 -6.14
CA GLU A 308 -25.57 -13.02 -6.12
C GLU A 308 -25.60 -11.74 -6.99
N ASN A 309 -24.50 -10.99 -7.09
CA ASN A 309 -24.43 -9.79 -7.94
C ASN A 309 -24.07 -10.13 -9.39
N LEU A 310 -23.24 -11.15 -9.59
CA LEU A 310 -22.87 -11.60 -10.93
C LEU A 310 -24.06 -12.23 -11.68
N ASP A 311 -24.85 -13.08 -11.03
CA ASP A 311 -26.00 -13.73 -11.65
C ASP A 311 -27.08 -12.70 -12.03
N ALA A 312 -27.36 -11.73 -11.15
CA ALA A 312 -28.27 -10.63 -11.45
C ALA A 312 -27.77 -9.77 -12.64
N LYS A 313 -26.46 -9.53 -12.72
CA LYS A 313 -25.85 -8.78 -13.83
C LYS A 313 -25.86 -9.57 -15.13
N ILE A 314 -25.63 -10.88 -15.08
CA ILE A 314 -25.75 -11.79 -16.23
C ILE A 314 -27.20 -11.80 -16.72
N SER A 315 -28.19 -11.94 -15.84
CA SER A 315 -29.61 -11.88 -16.22
C SER A 315 -30.00 -10.53 -16.84
N SER A 316 -29.49 -9.41 -16.31
CA SER A 316 -29.73 -8.09 -16.90
C SER A 316 -29.15 -7.96 -18.30
N LEU A 317 -27.89 -8.40 -18.50
CA LEU A 317 -27.22 -8.36 -19.80
C LEU A 317 -27.91 -9.26 -20.82
N ASN A 318 -28.32 -10.48 -20.43
CA ASN A 318 -29.07 -11.37 -21.32
C ASN A 318 -30.40 -10.77 -21.76
N ARG A 319 -31.10 -10.07 -20.87
CA ARG A 319 -32.34 -9.34 -21.24
C ARG A 319 -32.07 -8.21 -22.22
N GLU A 320 -30.96 -7.49 -22.08
CA GLU A 320 -30.57 -6.44 -23.03
C GLU A 320 -30.21 -7.02 -24.40
N ILE A 321 -29.50 -8.15 -24.45
CA ILE A 321 -29.20 -8.88 -25.68
C ILE A 321 -30.49 -9.29 -26.39
N LEU A 322 -31.44 -9.92 -25.69
CA LEU A 322 -32.73 -10.32 -26.27
C LEU A 322 -33.50 -9.13 -26.84
N LYS A 323 -33.47 -7.98 -26.14
CA LYS A 323 -34.11 -6.75 -26.62
C LYS A 323 -33.45 -6.23 -27.91
N LEU A 324 -32.12 -6.28 -27.99
CA LEU A 324 -31.40 -5.87 -29.19
C LEU A 324 -31.66 -6.83 -30.35
N GLU A 325 -31.71 -8.14 -30.10
CA GLU A 325 -32.08 -9.14 -31.10
C GLU A 325 -33.50 -8.90 -31.64
N GLU A 326 -34.46 -8.60 -30.76
CA GLU A 326 -35.83 -8.26 -31.17
C GLU A 326 -35.87 -6.97 -32.00
N GLN A 327 -35.06 -5.96 -31.66
CA GLN A 327 -34.94 -4.76 -32.48
C GLN A 327 -34.32 -5.03 -33.85
N ILE A 328 -33.26 -5.85 -33.91
CA ILE A 328 -32.60 -6.24 -35.16
C ILE A 328 -33.57 -7.00 -36.07
N THR A 329 -34.29 -7.98 -35.51
CA THR A 329 -35.32 -8.73 -36.27
C THR A 329 -36.45 -7.81 -36.75
N CYS A 330 -36.91 -6.87 -35.93
CA CYS A 330 -37.92 -5.88 -36.34
C CYS A 330 -37.42 -4.99 -37.50
N ILE A 331 -36.17 -4.52 -37.43
CA ILE A 331 -35.56 -3.72 -38.51
C ILE A 331 -35.43 -4.57 -39.77
N ARG A 332 -34.92 -5.80 -39.67
CA ARG A 332 -34.73 -6.71 -40.80
C ARG A 332 -36.03 -7.08 -41.49
N ASP A 333 -37.06 -7.40 -40.71
CA ASP A 333 -38.28 -8.03 -41.24
C ASP A 333 -39.38 -7.01 -41.56
N LYS A 334 -39.40 -5.84 -40.89
CA LYS A 334 -40.45 -4.82 -41.08
C LYS A 334 -39.91 -3.52 -41.68
N SER A 335 -38.93 -2.91 -41.03
CA SER A 335 -38.49 -1.55 -41.39
C SER A 335 -37.72 -1.50 -42.70
N LEU A 336 -36.74 -2.39 -42.88
CA LEU A 336 -35.86 -2.39 -44.04
C LEU A 336 -36.64 -2.73 -45.33
N PRO A 337 -37.50 -3.77 -45.38
CA PRO A 337 -38.32 -4.05 -46.56
C PRO A 337 -39.30 -2.91 -46.88
N ALA A 338 -39.88 -2.25 -45.88
CA ALA A 338 -40.78 -1.12 -46.07
C ALA A 338 -40.05 0.06 -46.73
N VAL A 339 -38.88 0.44 -46.22
CA VAL A 339 -38.06 1.54 -46.77
C VAL A 339 -37.54 1.21 -48.16
N VAL A 340 -37.14 -0.04 -48.42
CA VAL A 340 -36.71 -0.49 -49.75
C VAL A 340 -37.88 -0.43 -50.74
N LYS A 341 -39.09 -0.84 -50.33
CA LYS A 341 -40.29 -0.77 -51.18
C LYS A 341 -40.68 0.67 -51.51
N GLU A 342 -40.63 1.58 -50.54
CA GLU A 342 -40.90 3.00 -50.76
C GLU A 342 -39.88 3.63 -51.72
N ASN A 343 -38.58 3.37 -51.51
CA ASN A 343 -37.54 3.86 -52.42
C ASN A 343 -37.63 3.26 -53.83
N ALA A 344 -38.01 1.98 -53.95
CA ALA A 344 -38.27 1.36 -55.25
C ALA A 344 -39.46 2.01 -55.97
N GLN A 345 -40.48 2.47 -55.25
CA GLN A 345 -41.61 3.20 -55.84
C GLN A 345 -41.17 4.58 -56.35
N LEU A 346 -40.28 5.28 -55.64
CA LEU A 346 -39.72 6.56 -56.09
C LEU A 346 -38.85 6.43 -57.35
N LEU A 347 -38.15 5.30 -57.51
CA LEU A 347 -37.37 4.99 -58.71
C LEU A 347 -38.23 4.61 -59.93
N ASN A 348 -39.49 4.23 -59.72
CA ASN A 348 -40.45 3.89 -60.78
C ASN A 348 -41.30 5.07 -61.25
N MET A 349 -40.91 6.30 -60.95
CA MET A 349 -41.55 7.48 -61.55
C MET A 349 -41.31 7.47 -63.07
N PRO A 350 -42.37 7.54 -63.90
CA PRO A 350 -42.22 7.54 -65.35
C PRO A 350 -41.43 8.79 -65.76
N VAL A 351 -40.18 8.59 -66.17
CA VAL A 351 -39.40 9.61 -66.87
C VAL A 351 -40.18 9.95 -68.14
N VAL A 352 -40.64 11.20 -68.24
CA VAL A 352 -41.28 11.75 -69.43
C VAL A 352 -40.27 11.67 -70.58
N LYS A 353 -40.30 10.58 -71.34
CA LYS A 353 -39.70 10.52 -72.67
C LYS A 353 -40.66 11.26 -73.60
N GLY A 354 -40.31 12.50 -73.91
CA GLY A 354 -40.93 13.26 -74.99
C GLY A 354 -40.78 12.50 -76.31
N ASP A 355 -41.83 12.62 -77.11
CA ASP A 355 -42.06 11.95 -78.38
C ASP A 355 -40.82 11.96 -79.30
N PHE A 356 -40.30 10.77 -79.56
CA PHE A 356 -39.72 10.45 -80.86
C PHE A 356 -40.48 9.26 -81.42
N ASP A 357 -41.56 9.60 -82.11
CA ASP A 357 -42.22 8.76 -83.09
C ASP A 357 -41.18 8.17 -84.06
N LEU A 358 -41.34 6.88 -84.38
CA LEU A 358 -41.32 6.31 -85.73
C LEU A 358 -41.43 4.77 -85.63
N CYS A 359 -42.64 4.26 -85.86
CA CYS A 359 -42.91 2.91 -86.39
C CYS A 359 -42.03 2.62 -87.65
N PRO A 360 -41.85 1.37 -88.17
CA PRO A 360 -42.84 0.27 -88.16
C PRO A 360 -42.32 -1.19 -88.15
N GLN A 361 -43.25 -2.11 -87.83
CA GLN A 361 -43.51 -3.44 -88.41
C GLN A 361 -42.41 -4.51 -88.64
N ASN A 362 -42.79 -5.71 -88.16
CA ASN A 362 -42.52 -7.05 -88.71
C ASN A 362 -41.09 -7.59 -88.67
N VAL A 363 -40.82 -8.50 -87.74
CA VAL A 363 -40.29 -9.85 -88.05
C VAL A 363 -40.83 -10.86 -87.02
N LEU A 364 -41.48 -11.91 -87.54
CA LEU A 364 -41.78 -13.17 -86.85
C LEU A 364 -40.54 -13.75 -86.17
N GLY A 365 -40.70 -14.42 -85.03
CA GLY A 365 -39.83 -15.58 -84.77
C GLY A 365 -39.62 -15.95 -83.31
N MET A 366 -40.33 -17.00 -82.92
CA MET A 366 -39.80 -18.15 -82.18
C MET A 366 -39.40 -18.00 -80.70
N ALA A 367 -39.78 -19.07 -80.00
CA ALA A 367 -39.15 -19.64 -78.81
C ALA A 367 -39.49 -19.03 -77.45
N SER A 368 -40.64 -19.50 -76.94
CA SER A 368 -40.70 -20.00 -75.56
C SER A 368 -39.53 -20.96 -75.27
N THR A 369 -39.04 -20.92 -74.03
CA THR A 369 -38.04 -21.80 -73.36
C THR A 369 -36.57 -21.33 -73.37
N SER A 370 -36.15 -20.79 -72.22
CA SER A 370 -34.89 -21.08 -71.54
C SER A 370 -35.10 -20.71 -70.06
N GLY A 371 -34.65 -21.43 -69.05
CA GLY A 371 -33.58 -22.41 -69.00
C GLY A 371 -32.81 -22.11 -67.73
N HIS A 372 -32.82 -23.06 -66.79
CA HIS A 372 -31.97 -23.10 -65.61
C HIS A 372 -30.55 -22.62 -65.90
N GLN A 373 -30.03 -21.77 -65.02
CA GLN A 373 -28.60 -21.75 -64.70
C GLN A 373 -28.44 -21.39 -63.21
N ASP A 374 -28.33 -22.45 -62.41
CA ASP A 374 -27.56 -22.46 -61.17
C ASP A 374 -26.09 -22.15 -61.50
N LEU A 375 -25.45 -21.34 -60.67
CA LEU A 375 -24.01 -21.45 -60.38
C LEU A 375 -23.71 -20.85 -58.99
N ARG A 376 -23.25 -21.75 -58.13
CA ARG A 376 -22.70 -21.54 -56.79
C ARG A 376 -21.40 -20.72 -56.80
N CYS A 377 -21.06 -20.14 -55.65
CA CYS A 377 -19.78 -20.29 -54.91
C CYS A 377 -19.84 -19.37 -53.67
N GLY A 378 -19.57 -19.79 -52.42
CA GLY A 378 -19.14 -21.09 -51.89
C GLY A 378 -19.27 -21.10 -50.37
N GLU A 379 -19.61 -22.27 -49.83
CA GLU A 379 -19.48 -22.65 -48.42
C GLU A 379 -18.09 -23.25 -48.20
N VAL A 380 -17.46 -22.96 -47.06
CA VAL A 380 -16.47 -23.85 -46.44
C VAL A 380 -16.71 -23.82 -44.93
N CYS A 381 -17.29 -24.89 -44.42
CA CYS A 381 -17.12 -25.38 -43.05
C CYS A 381 -16.77 -26.85 -43.18
N GLU A 382 -15.59 -27.27 -42.73
CA GLU A 382 -15.41 -28.63 -42.23
C GLU A 382 -14.26 -28.74 -41.22
N THR A 383 -14.59 -29.46 -40.15
CA THR A 383 -13.79 -30.41 -39.37
C THR A 383 -12.66 -29.98 -38.42
N VAL A 384 -12.97 -30.30 -37.16
CA VAL A 384 -12.13 -30.56 -35.98
C VAL A 384 -11.19 -31.76 -36.19
N ALA A 385 -9.95 -31.67 -35.70
CA ALA A 385 -9.21 -32.76 -35.05
C ALA A 385 -8.00 -32.23 -34.23
N PRO A 386 -7.49 -32.99 -33.24
CA PRO A 386 -6.81 -32.47 -32.06
C PRO A 386 -5.28 -32.65 -32.06
N GLY A 387 -4.60 -31.93 -31.16
CA GLY A 387 -3.22 -32.21 -30.73
C GLY A 387 -2.35 -30.96 -30.71
N GLU A 388 -1.90 -30.53 -29.55
CA GLU A 388 -0.60 -30.93 -29.02
C GLU A 388 -0.27 -30.18 -27.72
N ASP A 389 0.09 -31.00 -26.76
CA ASP A 389 0.39 -30.70 -25.37
C ASP A 389 1.89 -30.37 -25.29
N HIS A 390 2.25 -29.08 -25.32
CA HIS A 390 3.63 -28.66 -25.11
C HIS A 390 3.96 -28.60 -23.62
N ARG A 391 4.41 -29.77 -23.13
CA ARG A 391 5.43 -29.95 -22.10
C ARG A 391 6.57 -28.94 -22.31
N GLY A 392 6.69 -27.98 -21.41
CA GLY A 392 7.88 -27.17 -21.23
C GLY A 392 8.70 -27.71 -20.06
N GLU A 393 9.45 -28.78 -20.29
CA GLU A 393 10.65 -29.07 -19.50
C GLU A 393 11.76 -28.12 -19.95
N ASN A 394 12.22 -27.27 -19.04
CA ASN A 394 13.55 -26.68 -19.10
C ASN A 394 14.30 -27.14 -17.86
N ALA A 395 15.13 -28.16 -18.06
CA ALA A 395 16.25 -28.49 -17.20
C ALA A 395 17.52 -28.06 -17.94
N HIS A 396 18.32 -27.16 -17.37
CA HIS A 396 19.73 -27.36 -17.02
C HIS A 396 20.51 -26.07 -16.71
N LEU A 397 21.54 -26.25 -15.87
CA LEU A 397 22.68 -25.38 -15.49
C LEU A 397 22.39 -24.52 -14.25
N GLU A 398 23.09 -24.63 -13.11
CA GLU A 398 24.34 -25.29 -12.70
C GLU A 398 24.31 -25.52 -11.18
#